data_AF-A0A194R745-F1
#
_entry.id   AF-A0A194R745-F1
#
_cell.length_a   1.000
_cell.length_b   1.000
_cell.length_c   1.000
_cell.angle_alpha   90.00
_cell.angle_beta   90.00
_cell.angle_gamma   90.00
#
_symmetry.space_group_name_H-M   'P 1'
#
loop_
_entity.id
_entity.type
_entity.pdbx_description
1 polymer ?
#
loop_
_entity_poly.entity_id
_entity_poly.type
_entity_poly.pdbx_seq_one_letter_code
_entity_poly.pdbx_strand_id
1 'polypeptide(L)'
;MFPEKPLLMLQSVKRAWRLDSGHQHLHDCLLRFHVWLDAARPGLNQHVAAVLDSETQQMMQGRSALQMAEQFMSCAAQSSQAAALWGARALARLVPERTQHALAHATAMHYPDLTIEGCVEVLDSLKEGDFGSCENEIEQYINACHTKFPYALAFKPDAGQPDDSHSEDTTLQTKEVAN
;
A
#
# COMPACT_ATOMS: atom_id res chain seq x y z
N MET A 1 -22.09 -6.40 19.69
CA MET A 1 -21.66 -6.82 18.34
C MET A 1 -22.68 -6.25 17.36
N PHE A 2 -22.31 -5.27 16.55
CA PHE A 2 -23.25 -4.68 15.58
C PHE A 2 -23.58 -5.72 14.50
N PRO A 3 -24.84 -5.81 14.04
CA PRO A 3 -25.19 -6.72 12.96
C PRO A 3 -24.47 -6.28 11.68
N GLU A 4 -23.75 -7.22 11.06
CA GLU A 4 -23.12 -7.00 9.76
C GLU A 4 -24.21 -6.76 8.70
N LYS A 5 -23.98 -5.79 7.81
CA LYS A 5 -24.98 -5.32 6.84
C LYS A 5 -24.53 -5.63 5.40
N PRO A 6 -24.60 -6.91 4.94
CA PRO A 6 -24.09 -7.34 3.63
C PRO A 6 -24.55 -6.49 2.47
N LEU A 7 -25.85 -6.16 2.44
CA LEU A 7 -26.44 -5.40 1.34
C LEU A 7 -25.96 -3.95 1.31
N LEU A 8 -25.63 -3.36 2.46
CA LEU A 8 -25.02 -2.02 2.51
C LEU A 8 -23.55 -2.06 2.09
N MET A 9 -22.81 -3.11 2.47
CA MET A 9 -21.45 -3.32 2.00
C MET A 9 -21.43 -3.47 0.47
N LEU A 10 -22.28 -4.35 -0.09
CA LEU A 10 -22.46 -4.52 -1.52
C LEU A 10 -22.88 -3.21 -2.20
N GLN A 11 -23.84 -2.47 -1.64
CA GLN A 11 -24.28 -1.19 -2.19
C GLN A 11 -23.11 -0.19 -2.27
N SER A 12 -22.25 -0.15 -1.25
CA SER A 12 -21.08 0.72 -1.21
C SER A 12 -20.05 0.33 -2.26
N VAL A 13 -19.73 -0.96 -2.36
CA VAL A 13 -18.82 -1.51 -3.39
C VAL A 13 -19.35 -1.21 -4.80
N LYS A 14 -20.65 -1.43 -5.06
CA LYS A 14 -21.27 -1.13 -6.36
C LYS A 14 -21.25 0.36 -6.72
N ARG A 15 -21.41 1.23 -5.73
CA ARG A 15 -21.31 2.68 -5.97
C ARG A 15 -19.89 3.05 -6.37
N ALA A 16 -18.88 2.59 -5.64
CA ALA A 16 -17.48 2.81 -5.98
C ALA A 16 -17.11 2.20 -7.34
N TRP A 17 -17.57 0.98 -7.64
CA TRP A 17 -17.35 0.32 -8.93
C TRP A 17 -17.88 1.10 -10.13
N ARG A 18 -19.03 1.78 -9.97
CA ARG A 18 -19.59 2.63 -11.04
C ARG A 18 -18.84 3.95 -11.23
N LEU A 19 -18.07 4.39 -10.24
CA LEU A 19 -17.26 5.61 -10.32
C LEU A 19 -15.93 5.30 -11.00
N ASP A 20 -15.22 4.30 -10.48
CA ASP A 20 -13.93 3.84 -11.03
C ASP A 20 -13.69 2.38 -10.65
N SER A 21 -13.91 1.47 -11.60
CA SER A 21 -13.67 0.04 -11.40
C SER A 21 -12.18 -0.34 -11.36
N GLY A 22 -11.28 0.54 -11.81
CA GLY A 22 -9.84 0.34 -11.81
C GLY A 22 -9.15 0.77 -10.52
N HIS A 23 -9.89 1.40 -9.59
CA HIS A 23 -9.30 1.98 -8.39
C HIS A 23 -8.76 0.91 -7.43
N GLN A 24 -7.48 1.02 -7.09
CA GLN A 24 -6.76 0.20 -6.12
C GLN A 24 -7.48 -0.03 -4.77
N HIS A 25 -8.02 1.04 -4.15
CA HIS A 25 -8.75 0.89 -2.88
C HIS A 25 -10.04 0.08 -3.06
N LEU A 26 -10.70 0.22 -4.21
CA LEU A 26 -11.91 -0.56 -4.51
C LEU A 26 -11.55 -2.03 -4.65
N HIS A 27 -10.43 -2.35 -5.30
CA HIS A 27 -9.94 -3.72 -5.40
C HIS A 27 -9.71 -4.34 -4.02
N ASP A 28 -9.02 -3.66 -3.11
CA ASP A 28 -8.86 -4.13 -1.72
C ASP A 28 -10.21 -4.28 -0.99
N CYS A 29 -11.14 -3.32 -1.15
CA CYS A 29 -12.48 -3.44 -0.58
C CYS A 29 -13.23 -4.68 -1.10
N LEU A 30 -13.12 -4.94 -2.41
CA LEU A 30 -13.75 -6.08 -3.07
C LEU A 30 -13.15 -7.40 -2.59
N LEU A 31 -11.83 -7.47 -2.41
CA LEU A 31 -11.16 -8.64 -1.83
C LEU A 31 -11.60 -8.91 -0.40
N ARG A 32 -11.61 -7.88 0.47
CA ARG A 32 -12.11 -8.01 1.84
C ARG A 32 -13.55 -8.47 1.87
N PHE A 33 -14.38 -7.89 1.00
CA PHE A 33 -15.78 -8.29 0.88
C PHE A 33 -15.92 -9.73 0.41
N HIS A 34 -15.10 -10.20 -0.52
CA HIS A 34 -15.11 -11.58 -0.99
C HIS A 34 -14.73 -12.57 0.12
N VAL A 35 -13.63 -12.32 0.83
CA VAL A 35 -13.18 -13.17 1.96
C VAL A 35 -14.27 -13.24 3.03
N TRP A 36 -14.84 -12.09 3.37
CA TRP A 36 -15.95 -12.03 4.31
C TRP A 36 -17.17 -12.80 3.81
N LEU A 37 -17.54 -12.64 2.53
CA LEU A 37 -18.69 -13.30 1.94
C LEU A 37 -18.55 -14.82 1.98
N ASP A 38 -17.36 -15.35 1.66
CA ASP A 38 -17.08 -16.78 1.73
C ASP A 38 -17.25 -17.33 3.15
N ALA A 39 -16.76 -16.61 4.15
CA ALA A 39 -16.87 -17.00 5.56
C ALA A 39 -18.31 -16.88 6.10
N ALA A 40 -19.03 -15.81 5.74
CA ALA A 40 -20.39 -15.54 6.19
C ALA A 40 -21.43 -16.42 5.48
N ARG A 41 -21.07 -16.99 4.32
CA ARG A 41 -21.95 -17.74 3.41
C ARG A 41 -22.87 -18.75 4.10
N PRO A 42 -22.40 -19.62 5.01
CA PRO A 42 -23.24 -20.65 5.61
C PRO A 42 -24.33 -20.09 6.54
N GLY A 43 -24.15 -18.87 7.05
CA GLY A 43 -25.08 -18.22 7.99
C GLY A 43 -26.04 -17.21 7.34
N LEU A 44 -25.91 -16.95 6.03
CA LEU A 44 -26.74 -15.96 5.35
C LEU A 44 -28.13 -16.51 5.00
N ASN A 45 -29.14 -15.62 5.08
CA ASN A 45 -30.46 -15.92 4.54
C ASN A 45 -30.35 -16.23 3.04
N GLN A 46 -31.04 -17.28 2.57
CA GLN A 46 -30.98 -17.74 1.19
C GLN A 46 -31.28 -16.65 0.16
N HIS A 47 -32.25 -15.76 0.42
CA HIS A 47 -32.58 -14.66 -0.50
C HIS A 47 -31.47 -13.61 -0.54
N VAL A 48 -30.86 -13.32 0.62
CA VAL A 48 -29.72 -12.40 0.68
C VAL A 48 -28.53 -13.00 -0.08
N ALA A 49 -28.22 -14.28 0.13
CA ALA A 49 -27.15 -14.97 -0.59
C ALA A 49 -27.35 -14.94 -2.11
N ALA A 50 -28.58 -15.22 -2.59
CA ALA A 50 -28.90 -15.18 -4.01
C ALA A 50 -28.72 -13.79 -4.64
N VAL A 51 -29.10 -12.72 -3.91
CA VAL A 51 -28.85 -11.34 -4.36
C VAL A 51 -27.36 -11.05 -4.41
N LEU A 52 -26.61 -11.45 -3.38
CA LEU A 52 -25.16 -11.24 -3.35
C LEU A 52 -24.48 -11.94 -4.54
N ASP A 53 -24.79 -13.20 -4.84
CA ASP A 53 -24.22 -13.94 -5.97
C ASP A 53 -24.49 -13.24 -7.31
N SER A 54 -25.75 -12.87 -7.54
CA SER A 54 -26.17 -12.22 -8.78
C SER A 54 -25.44 -10.89 -8.98
N GLU A 55 -25.32 -10.10 -7.91
CA GLU A 55 -24.79 -8.75 -7.97
C GLU A 55 -23.26 -8.69 -7.94
N THR A 56 -22.59 -9.68 -7.35
CA THR A 56 -21.13 -9.76 -7.34
C THR A 56 -20.55 -10.41 -8.58
N GLN A 57 -21.35 -11.15 -9.35
CA GLN A 57 -20.88 -11.90 -10.52
C GLN A 57 -20.10 -11.05 -11.53
N GLN A 58 -20.56 -9.82 -11.80
CA GLN A 58 -19.87 -8.93 -12.75
C GLN A 58 -18.47 -8.51 -12.26
N MET A 59 -18.31 -8.33 -10.94
CA MET A 59 -17.07 -7.83 -10.31
C MET A 59 -16.09 -8.97 -10.04
N MET A 60 -16.59 -10.09 -9.51
CA MET A 60 -15.78 -11.24 -9.08
C MET A 60 -15.56 -12.24 -10.22
N GLN A 61 -16.52 -12.40 -11.14
CA GLN A 61 -16.44 -13.30 -12.30
C GLN A 61 -16.13 -14.75 -11.90
N GLY A 62 -16.61 -15.20 -10.75
CA GLY A 62 -16.34 -16.53 -10.21
C GLY A 62 -14.88 -16.79 -9.77
N ARG A 63 -14.02 -15.76 -9.78
CA ARG A 63 -12.65 -15.87 -9.28
C ARG A 63 -12.65 -15.82 -7.76
N SER A 64 -11.74 -16.57 -7.13
CA SER A 64 -11.50 -16.45 -5.70
C SER A 64 -10.81 -15.12 -5.36
N ALA A 65 -10.90 -14.70 -4.10
CA ALA A 65 -10.15 -13.54 -3.60
C ALA A 65 -8.65 -13.66 -3.89
N LEU A 66 -8.08 -14.85 -3.74
CA LEU A 66 -6.66 -15.10 -4.06
C LEU A 66 -6.37 -14.87 -5.55
N GLN A 67 -7.15 -15.46 -6.45
CA GLN A 67 -6.97 -15.29 -7.90
C GLN A 67 -7.08 -13.81 -8.31
N MET A 68 -8.01 -13.06 -7.71
CA MET A 68 -8.17 -11.63 -7.94
C MET A 68 -6.97 -10.81 -7.44
N ALA A 69 -6.39 -11.19 -6.30
CA ALA A 69 -5.19 -10.55 -5.76
C ALA A 69 -3.97 -10.83 -6.64
N GLU A 70 -3.75 -12.08 -7.04
CA GLU A 70 -2.64 -12.47 -7.92
C GLU A 70 -2.72 -11.83 -9.30
N GLN A 71 -3.92 -11.74 -9.87
CA GLN A 71 -4.14 -11.04 -11.13
C GLN A 71 -3.81 -9.54 -11.00
N PHE A 72 -4.23 -8.90 -9.92
CA PHE A 72 -3.94 -7.49 -9.68
C PHE A 72 -2.44 -7.23 -9.53
N MET A 73 -1.74 -8.12 -8.79
CA MET A 73 -0.28 -8.10 -8.65
C MET A 73 0.46 -8.29 -9.98
N SER A 74 -0.11 -9.08 -10.90
CA SER A 74 0.49 -9.37 -12.21
C SER A 74 0.18 -8.32 -13.27
N CYS A 75 -0.67 -7.33 -12.97
CA CYS A 75 -1.11 -6.31 -13.92
C CYS A 75 -0.97 -4.91 -13.31
N ALA A 76 -2.02 -4.44 -12.62
CA ALA A 76 -2.10 -3.05 -12.13
C ALA A 76 -0.95 -2.67 -11.18
N ALA A 77 -0.49 -3.61 -10.34
CA ALA A 77 0.62 -3.40 -9.41
C ALA A 77 1.99 -3.21 -10.10
N GLN A 78 2.11 -3.49 -11.40
CA GLN A 78 3.34 -3.27 -12.15
C GLN A 78 3.47 -1.85 -12.69
N SER A 79 2.35 -1.13 -12.80
CA SER A 79 2.30 0.16 -13.50
C SER A 79 2.26 1.39 -12.59
N SER A 80 1.93 1.22 -11.30
CA SER A 80 1.72 2.32 -10.36
C SER A 80 2.22 1.97 -8.97
N GLN A 81 2.87 2.94 -8.31
CA GLN A 81 3.33 2.79 -6.92
C GLN A 81 2.17 2.46 -5.99
N ALA A 82 1.07 3.20 -6.12
CA ALA A 82 -0.04 3.03 -5.22
C ALA A 82 -0.67 1.65 -5.44
N ALA A 83 -0.88 1.24 -6.71
CA ALA A 83 -1.43 -0.08 -7.00
C ALA A 83 -0.50 -1.19 -6.47
N ALA A 84 0.82 -1.01 -6.53
CA ALA A 84 1.78 -1.93 -5.94
C ALA A 84 1.57 -2.06 -4.43
N LEU A 85 1.46 -0.95 -3.71
CA LEU A 85 1.25 -0.94 -2.26
C LEU A 85 -0.06 -1.66 -1.88
N TRP A 86 -1.19 -1.30 -2.49
CA TRP A 86 -2.48 -1.90 -2.17
C TRP A 86 -2.56 -3.38 -2.57
N GLY A 87 -1.98 -3.74 -3.71
CA GLY A 87 -1.86 -5.13 -4.12
C GLY A 87 -1.00 -5.95 -3.16
N ALA A 88 0.12 -5.40 -2.72
CA ALA A 88 1.03 -6.03 -1.79
C ALA A 88 0.37 -6.27 -0.42
N ARG A 89 -0.32 -5.26 0.14
CA ARG A 89 -1.11 -5.38 1.37
C ARG A 89 -2.14 -6.50 1.26
N ALA A 90 -2.89 -6.51 0.16
CA ALA A 90 -3.91 -7.52 -0.07
C ALA A 90 -3.30 -8.93 -0.19
N LEU A 91 -2.18 -9.07 -0.89
CA LEU A 91 -1.49 -10.35 -1.04
C LEU A 91 -0.92 -10.85 0.30
N ALA A 92 -0.26 -10.00 1.07
CA ALA A 92 0.28 -10.36 2.39
C ALA A 92 -0.83 -10.82 3.35
N ARG A 93 -1.99 -10.15 3.34
CA ARG A 93 -3.15 -10.53 4.14
C ARG A 93 -3.75 -11.89 3.73
N LEU A 94 -3.79 -12.19 2.43
CA LEU A 94 -4.39 -13.42 1.91
C LEU A 94 -3.44 -14.62 1.95
N VAL A 95 -2.14 -14.38 1.78
CA VAL A 95 -1.08 -15.40 1.74
C VAL A 95 0.11 -14.92 2.57
N PRO A 96 0.08 -15.12 3.90
CA PRO A 96 1.15 -14.68 4.80
C PRO A 96 2.53 -15.21 4.41
N GLU A 97 2.62 -16.40 3.81
CA GLU A 97 3.87 -17.00 3.33
C GLU A 97 4.52 -16.20 2.19
N ARG A 98 3.77 -15.34 1.51
CA ARG A 98 4.25 -14.49 0.42
C ARG A 98 4.47 -13.04 0.84
N THR A 99 4.44 -12.74 2.14
CA THR A 99 4.59 -11.37 2.65
C THR A 99 5.92 -10.74 2.22
N GLN A 100 7.03 -11.46 2.27
CA GLN A 100 8.33 -10.93 1.80
C GLN A 100 8.32 -10.59 0.30
N HIS A 101 7.66 -11.41 -0.51
CA HIS A 101 7.49 -11.12 -1.94
C HIS A 101 6.61 -9.88 -2.14
N ALA A 102 5.50 -9.77 -1.40
CA ALA A 102 4.62 -8.60 -1.45
C ALA A 102 5.36 -7.31 -1.03
N LEU A 103 6.15 -7.39 0.04
CA LEU A 103 6.95 -6.29 0.57
C LEU A 103 7.91 -5.74 -0.50
N ALA A 104 8.61 -6.61 -1.22
CA ALA A 104 9.52 -6.20 -2.29
C ALA A 104 8.82 -5.40 -3.42
N HIS A 105 7.55 -5.70 -3.71
CA HIS A 105 6.74 -4.91 -4.65
C HIS A 105 6.33 -3.56 -4.05
N ALA A 106 5.89 -3.53 -2.79
CA ALA A 106 5.49 -2.29 -2.12
C ALA A 106 6.65 -1.27 -2.01
N THR A 107 7.87 -1.75 -1.77
CA THR A 107 9.06 -0.91 -1.59
C THR A 107 9.80 -0.61 -2.91
N ALA A 108 9.30 -1.08 -4.06
CA ALA A 108 9.93 -0.81 -5.35
C ALA A 108 9.81 0.67 -5.73
N MET A 109 10.88 1.26 -6.26
CA MET A 109 10.95 2.70 -6.58
C MET A 109 11.01 3.02 -8.09
N HIS A 110 10.75 2.02 -8.94
CA HIS A 110 10.83 2.15 -10.40
C HIS A 110 9.54 2.70 -11.04
N TYR A 111 8.51 3.00 -10.25
CA TYR A 111 7.21 3.42 -10.77
C TYR A 111 7.27 4.85 -11.37
N PRO A 112 6.56 5.09 -12.48
CA PRO A 112 6.55 6.40 -13.14
C PRO A 112 5.79 7.46 -12.34
N ASP A 113 4.82 7.05 -11.52
CA ASP A 113 3.98 7.89 -10.67
C ASP A 113 4.53 8.02 -9.24
N LEU A 114 5.83 7.77 -9.04
CA LEU A 114 6.43 7.84 -7.72
C LEU A 114 6.38 9.26 -7.14
N THR A 115 5.80 9.42 -5.95
CA THR A 115 5.65 10.71 -5.26
C THR A 115 6.17 10.63 -3.83
N ILE A 116 6.45 11.79 -3.21
CA ILE A 116 6.86 11.85 -1.80
C ILE A 116 5.72 11.32 -0.93
N GLU A 117 4.48 11.75 -1.21
CA GLU A 117 3.28 11.33 -0.51
C GLU A 117 3.08 9.81 -0.62
N GLY A 118 3.22 9.24 -1.82
CA GLY A 118 3.14 7.79 -2.01
C GLY A 118 4.24 7.04 -1.25
N CYS A 119 5.46 7.56 -1.21
CA CYS A 119 6.54 6.96 -0.42
C CYS A 119 6.27 7.06 1.09
N VAL A 120 5.66 8.14 1.57
CA VAL A 120 5.20 8.25 2.96
C VAL A 120 4.12 7.21 3.25
N GLU A 121 3.13 7.04 2.36
CA GLU A 121 2.09 6.01 2.51
C GLU A 121 2.69 4.60 2.59
N VAL A 122 3.67 4.28 1.75
CA VAL A 122 4.39 3.00 1.83
C VAL A 122 5.07 2.87 3.20
N LEU A 123 5.82 3.90 3.62
CA LEU A 123 6.53 3.89 4.90
C LEU A 123 5.59 3.72 6.10
N ASP A 124 4.45 4.40 6.09
CA ASP A 124 3.42 4.28 7.12
C ASP A 124 2.87 2.85 7.14
N SER A 125 2.62 2.25 5.98
CA SER A 125 2.18 0.85 5.88
C SER A 125 3.17 -0.14 6.50
N LEU A 126 4.47 0.08 6.27
CA LEU A 126 5.53 -0.74 6.88
C LEU A 126 5.51 -0.60 8.41
N LYS A 127 5.40 0.62 8.92
CA LYS A 127 5.40 0.93 10.36
C LYS A 127 4.13 0.46 11.07
N GLU A 128 2.98 0.47 10.40
CA GLU A 128 1.70 -0.03 10.90
C GLU A 128 1.67 -1.56 11.01
N GLY A 129 2.65 -2.25 10.41
CA GLY A 129 2.78 -3.70 10.48
C GLY A 129 1.93 -4.45 9.44
N ASP A 130 1.53 -3.79 8.35
CA ASP A 130 0.78 -4.43 7.25
C ASP A 130 1.54 -5.63 6.64
N PHE A 131 2.85 -5.65 6.80
CA PHE A 131 3.76 -6.70 6.33
C PHE A 131 4.47 -7.45 7.48
N GLY A 132 4.02 -7.27 8.72
CA GLY A 132 4.67 -7.81 9.92
C GLY A 132 5.96 -7.04 10.29
N SER A 133 6.83 -7.68 11.07
CA SER A 133 8.12 -7.08 11.48
C SER A 133 9.05 -6.95 10.28
N CYS A 134 9.32 -5.71 9.88
CA CYS A 134 10.14 -5.35 8.72
C CYS A 134 11.09 -4.18 9.03
N GLU A 135 11.73 -4.18 10.21
CA GLU A 135 12.58 -3.08 10.67
C GLU A 135 13.74 -2.78 9.71
N ASN A 136 14.36 -3.84 9.16
CA ASN A 136 15.46 -3.70 8.21
C ASN A 136 14.97 -3.10 6.88
N GLU A 137 13.83 -3.56 6.36
CA GLU A 137 13.24 -3.03 5.14
C GLU A 137 12.76 -1.58 5.31
N ILE A 138 12.31 -1.20 6.51
CA ILE A 138 11.99 0.19 6.85
C ILE A 138 13.24 1.07 6.73
N GLU A 139 14.35 0.68 7.35
CA GLU A 139 15.61 1.44 7.27
C GLU A 139 16.13 1.54 5.84
N GLN A 140 16.12 0.43 5.09
CA GLN A 140 16.51 0.42 3.69
C GLN A 140 15.61 1.34 2.84
N TYR A 141 14.30 1.29 3.06
CA TYR A 141 13.35 2.09 2.32
C TYR A 141 13.48 3.58 2.64
N ILE A 142 13.72 3.96 3.90
CA ILE A 142 14.03 5.34 4.30
C ILE A 142 15.27 5.84 3.58
N ASN A 143 16.37 5.08 3.59
CA ASN A 143 17.61 5.45 2.90
C ASN A 143 17.42 5.61 1.38
N ALA A 144 16.64 4.70 0.78
CA ALA A 144 16.32 4.74 -0.64
C ALA A 144 15.47 5.98 -0.99
N CYS A 145 14.47 6.29 -0.17
CA CYS A 145 13.64 7.49 -0.32
C CYS A 145 14.44 8.78 -0.07
N HIS A 146 15.34 8.81 0.91
CA HIS A 146 16.23 9.95 1.16
C HIS A 146 17.14 10.24 -0.03
N THR A 147 17.71 9.19 -0.64
CA THR A 147 18.54 9.32 -1.84
C THR A 147 17.75 9.94 -2.99
N LYS A 148 16.47 9.57 -3.14
CA LYS A 148 15.60 10.07 -4.22
C LYS A 148 15.00 11.45 -3.92
N PHE A 149 14.74 11.75 -2.65
CA PHE A 149 14.12 12.98 -2.16
C PHE A 149 14.90 13.58 -0.97
N PRO A 150 16.11 14.15 -1.20
CA PRO A 150 17.02 14.56 -0.11
C PRO A 150 16.46 15.64 0.82
N TYR A 151 15.50 16.42 0.34
CA TYR A 151 14.89 17.52 1.09
C TYR A 151 13.62 17.12 1.85
N ALA A 152 13.11 15.89 1.63
CA ALA A 152 11.90 15.43 2.28
C ALA A 152 12.17 15.06 3.74
N LEU A 153 11.56 15.80 4.67
CA LEU A 153 11.75 15.60 6.12
C LEU A 153 11.34 14.21 6.60
N ALA A 154 10.38 13.58 5.92
CA ALA A 154 9.89 12.24 6.26
C ALA A 154 10.95 11.13 6.10
N PHE A 155 12.01 11.38 5.34
CA PHE A 155 13.07 10.40 5.06
C PHE A 155 14.44 10.83 5.60
N LYS A 156 14.51 11.85 6.46
CA LYS A 156 15.78 12.22 7.07
C LYS A 156 16.27 11.07 7.97
N PRO A 157 17.52 10.62 7.82
CA PRO A 157 18.11 9.71 8.79
C PRO A 157 18.12 10.40 10.16
N ASP A 158 17.78 9.65 11.22
CA ASP A 158 17.95 10.15 12.58
C ASP A 158 19.42 10.52 12.76
N ALA A 159 19.69 11.71 13.32
CA ALA A 159 21.02 12.31 13.44
C ALA A 159 21.92 11.60 14.49
N GLY A 160 22.00 10.28 14.41
CA GLY A 160 22.75 9.37 15.28
C GLY A 160 23.99 8.76 14.63
N GLN A 161 24.39 9.18 13.42
CA GLN A 161 25.72 8.92 12.87
C GLN A 161 26.30 10.23 12.32
N PRO A 162 27.57 10.58 12.65
CA PRO A 162 28.18 11.80 12.17
C PRO A 162 28.44 11.70 10.66
N ASP A 163 27.73 12.54 9.90
CA ASP A 163 28.13 12.90 8.54
C ASP A 163 29.41 13.74 8.62
N ASP A 164 30.56 13.08 8.53
CA ASP A 164 31.82 13.73 8.22
C ASP A 164 31.83 14.06 6.73
N SER A 165 31.20 15.17 6.38
CA SER A 165 31.33 15.82 5.07
C SER A 165 31.09 17.31 5.23
N HIS A 166 31.91 17.93 6.07
CA HIS A 166 32.06 19.38 6.10
C HIS A 166 33.12 19.79 5.07
N SER A 167 32.69 20.43 3.98
CA SER A 167 33.56 21.25 3.14
C SER A 167 32.73 22.33 2.46
N GLU A 168 32.34 23.33 3.25
CA GLU A 168 32.11 24.68 2.73
C GLU A 168 33.31 25.54 3.15
N ASP A 169 34.29 25.63 2.25
CA ASP A 169 35.32 26.68 2.29
C ASP A 169 34.65 28.00 1.92
N THR A 170 34.27 28.79 2.93
CA THR A 170 33.99 30.21 2.76
C THR A 170 35.06 31.00 3.49
N THR A 171 36.14 31.32 2.77
CA THR A 171 37.21 32.19 3.21
C THR A 171 36.70 33.64 3.28
N LEU A 172 36.21 34.08 4.44
CA LEU A 172 35.98 35.50 4.75
C LEU A 172 37.24 36.08 5.38
N GLN A 173 38.00 36.85 4.60
CA GLN A 173 39.14 37.65 5.07
C GLN A 173 38.65 38.81 5.94
N THR A 174 38.82 38.69 7.25
CA THR A 174 38.79 39.83 8.18
C THR A 174 40.19 40.45 8.21
N LYS A 175 40.37 41.63 7.61
CA LYS A 175 41.57 42.45 7.84
C LYS A 175 41.47 43.09 9.22
N GLU A 176 42.34 42.66 10.12
CA GLU A 176 42.60 43.29 11.40
C GLU A 176 43.28 44.66 11.20
N VAL A 177 42.84 45.64 12.00
CA VAL A 177 43.45 46.95 12.19
C VAL A 177 44.36 46.84 13.41
N ALA A 178 45.65 47.13 13.26
CA ALA A 178 46.52 47.64 14.32
C ALA A 178 47.81 48.22 13.74
N ASN A 179 47.92 49.56 13.70
CA ASN A 179 48.90 50.35 14.43
C ASN A 179 48.61 51.84 14.26
#